data_AF-A0A420MH54-F1
#
_entry.id   AF-A0A420MH54-F1
#
_cell.length_a   1.000
_cell.length_b   1.000
_cell.length_c   1.000
_cell.angle_alpha   90.00
_cell.angle_beta   90.00
_cell.angle_gamma   90.00
#
_symmetry.space_group_name_H-M   'P 1'
#
loop_
_entity.id
_entity.type
_entity.pdbx_description
1 polymer ?
#
loop_
_entity_poly.entity_id
_entity_poly.type
_entity_poly.pdbx_seq_one_letter_code
_entity_poly.pdbx_strand_id
1 'polypeptide(L)' 'MGKQYPWMKLRVHDIEKAPEPDLMGTQHLIIASNAIHATKSLTESVKNVRRALRPDGYLLMMEMTRTPYWVDLIFGL' A
#
# COMPACT_ATOMS: atom_id res chain seq x y z
N MET A 1 -7.56 -10.58 -16.30
CA MET A 1 -8.15 -9.90 -15.12
C MET A 1 -9.15 -8.79 -15.50
N GLY A 2 -8.79 -7.77 -16.27
CA GLY A 2 -9.72 -6.65 -16.57
C GLY A 2 -11.03 -7.03 -17.28
N LYS A 3 -11.07 -8.14 -18.03
CA LYS A 3 -12.29 -8.62 -18.69
C LYS A 3 -13.31 -9.30 -17.75
N GLN A 4 -12.86 -9.80 -16.59
CA GLN A 4 -13.73 -10.52 -15.64
C GLN A 4 -14.32 -9.59 -14.57
N TYR A 5 -13.61 -8.50 -14.25
CA TYR A 5 -14.02 -7.52 -13.24
C TYR A 5 -13.96 -6.11 -13.84
N PRO A 6 -15.05 -5.64 -14.50
CA PRO A 6 -15.05 -4.39 -15.26
C PRO A 6 -14.86 -3.13 -14.38
N TRP A 7 -15.07 -3.25 -13.08
CA TRP A 7 -14.87 -2.18 -12.09
C TRP A 7 -13.41 -2.03 -11.64
N MET A 8 -12.53 -2.98 -11.98
CA MET A 8 -11.15 -2.97 -11.55
C MET A 8 -10.29 -2.09 -12.44
N LYS A 9 -9.64 -1.08 -11.84
CA LYS A 9 -8.64 -0.24 -12.49
C LYS A 9 -7.25 -0.68 -12.05
N LEU A 10 -6.35 -0.88 -12.99
CA LEU A 10 -4.96 -1.26 -12.73
C LEU A 10 -4.04 -0.09 -13.05
N ARG A 11 -3.12 0.22 -12.13
CA ARG A 11 -2.03 1.18 -12.38
C ARG A 11 -0.78 0.76 -11.62
N VAL A 12 0.38 1.19 -12.09
CA VAL A 12 1.61 1.14 -11.31
C VAL A 12 1.59 2.29 -10.32
N HIS A 13 1.85 2.03 -9.05
CA HIS A 13 1.92 3.03 -8.01
C HIS A 13 3.05 2.69 -7.05
N ASP A 14 3.95 3.66 -6.84
CA ASP A 14 5.06 3.59 -5.89
C ASP A 14 4.66 4.39 -4.65
N ILE A 15 4.46 3.69 -3.53
CA ILE A 15 3.99 4.26 -2.25
C ILE A 15 5.03 5.19 -1.59
N GLU A 16 6.31 5.12 -1.99
CA GLU A 16 7.34 6.05 -1.53
C GLU A 16 7.17 7.45 -2.13
N LYS A 17 6.36 7.58 -3.19
CA LYS A 17 6.08 8.85 -3.86
C LYS A 17 4.71 9.38 -3.48
N ALA A 18 4.57 10.70 -3.59
CA ALA A 18 3.28 11.34 -3.42
C ALA A 18 2.25 10.70 -4.37
N PRO A 19 1.01 10.44 -3.90
CA PRO A 19 -0.04 9.93 -4.77
C PRO A 19 -0.32 10.93 -5.90
N GLU A 20 -0.66 10.40 -7.07
CA GLU A 20 -1.10 11.20 -8.21
C GLU A 20 -2.32 12.06 -7.82
N PRO A 21 -2.52 13.24 -8.44
CA PRO A 21 -3.59 14.16 -8.06
C PRO A 21 -4.99 13.54 -8.06
N ASP A 22 -5.25 12.56 -8.94
CA ASP A 22 -6.53 11.84 -9.03
C ASP A 22 -6.79 10.88 -7.85
N LEU A 23 -5.74 10.50 -7.11
CA LEU A 23 -5.83 9.65 -5.93
C LEU A 23 -5.89 10.43 -4.61
N MET A 24 -5.59 11.72 -4.61
CA MET A 24 -5.53 12.51 -3.38
C MET A 24 -6.90 12.64 -2.71
N GLY A 25 -7.04 12.11 -1.50
CA GLY A 25 -8.27 12.20 -0.73
C GLY A 25 -9.46 11.49 -1.38
N THR A 26 -9.24 10.50 -2.25
CA THR A 26 -10.34 9.82 -2.99
C THR A 26 -10.62 8.41 -2.50
N GLN A 27 -9.68 7.76 -1.81
CA GLN A 27 -9.81 6.37 -1.40
C GLN A 27 -10.50 6.24 -0.04
N HIS A 28 -11.55 5.42 0.04
CA HIS A 28 -12.19 5.05 1.31
C HIS A 28 -11.40 3.98 2.06
N LEU A 29 -10.78 3.06 1.33
CA LEU A 29 -10.02 1.94 1.89
C LEU A 29 -8.76 1.74 1.06
N ILE A 30 -7.62 1.64 1.74
CA ILE A 30 -6.36 1.18 1.15
C ILE A 30 -5.99 -0.13 1.84
N ILE A 31 -5.73 -1.17 1.04
CA ILE A 31 -5.29 -2.48 1.52
C ILE A 31 -3.82 -2.63 1.12
N ALA A 32 -2.94 -2.77 2.11
CA ALA A 32 -1.52 -3.03 1.91
C ALA A 32 -1.16 -4.34 2.60
N SER A 33 -0.88 -5.38 1.81
CA SER A 33 -0.48 -6.70 2.31
C SER A 33 1.01 -6.90 2.06
N ASN A 34 1.79 -6.98 3.14
CA ASN A 34 3.23 -7.25 3.08
C ASN A 34 4.00 -6.34 2.12
N ALA A 35 3.66 -5.06 2.11
CA ALA A 35 4.14 -4.11 1.11
C ALA A 35 4.79 -2.87 1.73
N ILE A 36 4.25 -2.37 2.86
CA ILE A 36 4.73 -1.11 3.44
C ILE A 36 6.11 -1.31 4.06
N HIS A 37 6.37 -2.48 4.66
CA HIS A 37 7.67 -2.79 5.27
C HIS A 37 8.85 -2.78 4.28
N ALA A 38 8.58 -3.04 3.00
CA ALA A 38 9.60 -3.11 1.96
C ALA A 38 10.05 -1.72 1.45
N THR A 39 9.50 -0.64 2.02
CA THR A 39 9.83 0.73 1.65
C THR A 39 10.95 1.30 2.50
N LYS A 40 11.68 2.29 1.98
CA LYS A 40 12.81 2.90 2.70
C LYS A 40 12.42 3.63 3.99
N SER A 41 11.17 4.12 4.09
CA SER A 41 10.68 4.87 5.24
C SER A 41 9.20 4.60 5.47
N LEU A 42 8.89 3.86 6.54
CA LEU A 42 7.51 3.59 6.95
C LEU A 42 6.71 4.88 7.14
N THR A 43 7.32 5.89 7.77
CA THR A 43 6.69 7.18 8.03
C THR A 43 6.31 7.90 6.74
N GLU A 44 7.19 7.89 5.73
CA GLU A 44 6.90 8.56 4.47
C GLU A 44 5.84 7.81 3.66
N SER A 45 5.95 6.48 3.60
CA SER A 45 4.96 5.61 2.95
C SER A 45 3.57 5.79 3.55
N VAL A 46 3.44 5.78 4.89
CA VAL A 46 2.15 5.97 5.56
C VAL A 46 1.63 7.41 5.40
N LYS A 47 2.49 8.43 5.30
CA LYS A 47 2.06 9.80 4.94
C LYS A 47 1.47 9.84 3.53
N ASN A 48 2.10 9.20 2.55
CA ASN A 48 1.57 9.14 1.18
C ASN A 48 0.23 8.39 1.13
N VAL A 49 0.09 7.28 1.85
CA VAL A 49 -1.20 6.60 2.05
C VAL A 49 -2.24 7.55 2.65
N ARG A 50 -1.89 8.28 3.71
CA ARG A 50 -2.80 9.23 4.35
C ARG A 50 -3.29 10.32 3.39
N ARG A 51 -2.43 10.78 2.47
CA ARG A 51 -2.78 11.76 1.43
C ARG A 51 -3.74 11.19 0.39
N ALA A 52 -3.66 9.90 0.10
CA ALA A 52 -4.60 9.23 -0.81
C ALA A 52 -5.96 8.92 -0.15
N LEU A 53 -5.96 8.70 1.17
CA LEU A 53 -7.17 8.46 1.93
C LEU A 53 -8.02 9.72 2.07
N ARG A 54 -9.33 9.53 1.91
CA ARG A 54 -10.35 10.49 2.34
C ARG A 54 -10.23 10.79 3.85
N PRO A 55 -10.84 11.89 4.35
CA PRO A 55 -10.90 12.15 5.79
C PRO A 55 -11.55 11.03 6.61
N ASP A 56 -12.50 10.30 6.02
CA ASP A 56 -13.24 9.16 6.58
C ASP A 56 -12.65 7.80 6.18
N GLY A 57 -11.49 7.79 5.52
CA GLY A 57 -10.89 6.58 4.97
C GLY A 57 -10.01 5.82 5.96
N TYR A 58 -9.81 4.52 5.69
CA TYR A 58 -9.02 3.62 6.52
C TYR A 58 -7.89 2.94 5.73
N LEU A 59 -6.76 2.71 6.42
CA LEU A 59 -5.70 1.82 5.97
C LEU A 59 -5.87 0.46 6.67
N LEU A 60 -6.02 -0.60 5.88
CA LEU A 60 -5.87 -1.98 6.34
C LEU A 60 -4.46 -2.46 5.98
N MET A 61 -3.59 -2.52 7.00
CA MET A 61 -2.21 -2.96 6.86
C MET A 61 -2.08 -4.40 7.38
N MET A 62 -1.87 -5.35 6.47
CA MET A 62 -1.67 -6.76 6.80
C MET A 62 -0.18 -7.07 6.71
N GLU A 63 0.47 -7.18 7.87
CA GLU A 63 1.93 -7.31 7.95
C GLU A 63 2.34 -8.47 8.86
N MET A 64 3.51 -9.03 8.57
CA MET A 64 4.18 -9.94 9.50
C MET A 64 4.75 -9.10 10.63
N THR A 65 4.44 -9.48 11.87
CA THR A 65 4.89 -8.77 13.07
C THR A 65 6.12 -9.40 13.72
N ARG A 66 6.61 -10.49 13.12
CA ARG A 66 7.83 -11.23 13.51
C ARG A 66 8.51 -11.71 12.23
N THR A 67 9.79 -12.03 12.33
CA THR A 67 10.62 -12.56 11.25
C THR A 67 10.86 -14.06 11.46
N PRO A 68 10.04 -14.95 10.83
CA PRO A 68 10.39 -16.35 10.73
C PRO A 68 11.68 -16.49 9.91
N TYR A 69 12.62 -17.34 10.35
CA TYR A 69 13.91 -17.52 9.67
C TYR A 69 13.82 -17.81 8.16
N TRP A 70 12.77 -18.51 7.74
CA TRP A 70 12.58 -18.83 6.32
C TRP A 70 12.24 -17.59 5.49
N VAL A 71 11.63 -16.56 6.08
CA VAL A 71 11.30 -15.30 5.40
C VAL A 71 12.59 -14.54 5.09
N ASP A 72 13.48 -14.40 6.06
CA ASP A 72 14.78 -13.72 5.89
C ASP A 72 15.62 -14.45 4.82
N LEU A 73 15.59 -15.78 4.81
CA LEU A 73 16.31 -16.60 3.83
C LEU A 73 15.84 -16.39 2.38
N ILE A 74 14.53 -16.17 2.17
CA ILE A 74 13.95 -16.04 0.82
C ILE A 74 13.92 -14.58 0.35
N PHE A 75 13.55 -13.66 1.23
CA PHE A 75 13.25 -12.27 0.87
C PHE A 75 14.31 -11.27 1.34
N GLY A 76 15.24 -11.67 2.22
CA GLY A 76 16.27 -10.78 2.77
C GLY A 76 15.71 -9.65 3.63
N LEU A 77 14.59 -9.91 4.30
CA LEU A 77 13.89 -8.97 5.18
C LEU A 77 14.55 -8.84 6.56
#